data_AF-A0A2H1WD48-F1
#
_entry.id   AF-A0A2H1WD48-F1
#
_cell.length_a   1.000
_cell.length_b   1.000
_cell.length_c   1.000
_cell.angle_alpha   90.00
_cell.angle_beta   90.00
_cell.angle_gamma   90.00
#
_symmetry.space_group_name_H-M   'P 1'
#
loop_
_entity.id
_entity.type
_entity.pdbx_description
1 polymer ?
#
loop_
_entity_poly.entity_id
_entity_poly.type
_entity_poly.pdbx_seq_one_letter_code
_entity_poly.pdbx_strand_id
1 'polypeptide(L)'
;MKLAVLVLFLVTSTVSGRTHGHSRHGGGSHSYPHSTGYSGYGSGGSHAYPHSTGLSGNSNSGNVRQTYTQQHNVNHNSYSARTEVHHHYHYNPPQQISYGSTYHPVYQGHPPIYVYEYRDSGSRFDNLLTGLALYNLGRSSAMHHHYDADRQYSGSPGEICKLGISKRTGEYEETRINCNLMSSFILEDVSSPPRNDQQQQHVVKNTTQVQVTQTVNGTGNSSVTTVTVTSNTVEDALKVKGPSITVTPGMTCYMIRIFRDSSFRKPVDCGLLQEYARSSLHRNSNIRLVPHIILLFNFVIIYLVRYN
;
A
#
# COMPACT_ATOMS: atom_id res chain seq x y z
N MET A 1 -31.36 -44.12 21.45
CA MET A 1 -30.31 -43.30 20.81
C MET A 1 -30.82 -42.28 19.78
N LYS A 2 -32.09 -42.30 19.33
CA LYS A 2 -32.64 -41.32 18.36
C LYS A 2 -32.94 -39.92 18.93
N LEU A 3 -33.02 -39.76 20.27
CA LEU A 3 -33.31 -38.47 20.91
C LEU A 3 -32.08 -37.58 21.14
N ALA A 4 -30.88 -38.16 21.22
CA ALA A 4 -29.65 -37.41 21.56
C ALA A 4 -29.12 -36.56 20.38
N VAL A 5 -29.39 -36.98 19.14
CA VAL A 5 -28.94 -36.27 17.92
C VAL A 5 -29.77 -35.01 17.67
N LEU A 6 -31.03 -35.01 18.09
CA LEU A 6 -31.95 -33.87 17.90
C LEU A 6 -31.64 -32.72 18.89
N VAL A 7 -31.11 -33.05 20.08
CA VAL A 7 -30.70 -32.05 21.07
C VAL A 7 -29.38 -31.36 20.68
N LEU A 8 -28.46 -32.05 19.99
CA LEU A 8 -27.21 -31.43 19.51
C LEU A 8 -27.46 -30.41 18.36
N PHE A 9 -28.51 -30.62 17.56
CA PHE A 9 -28.92 -29.68 16.49
C PHE A 9 -29.58 -28.39 17.02
N LEU A 10 -30.22 -28.44 18.19
CA LEU A 10 -30.82 -27.26 18.81
C LEU A 10 -29.77 -26.36 19.50
N VAL A 11 -28.64 -26.91 19.94
CA VAL A 11 -27.59 -26.13 20.65
C VAL A 11 -26.69 -25.34 19.71
N THR A 12 -26.57 -25.69 18.42
CA THR A 12 -25.77 -24.92 17.44
C THR A 12 -26.55 -23.80 16.74
N SER A 13 -27.84 -23.64 17.04
CA SER A 13 -28.71 -22.64 16.39
C SER A 13 -28.81 -21.30 17.14
N THR A 14 -28.15 -21.12 18.28
CA THR A 14 -28.36 -19.93 19.16
C THR A 14 -27.22 -18.92 19.22
N VAL A 15 -26.35 -18.82 18.21
CA VAL A 15 -25.39 -17.69 18.12
C VAL A 15 -25.28 -17.18 16.69
N SER A 16 -26.29 -16.43 16.25
CA SER A 16 -26.16 -15.47 15.14
C SER A 16 -27.22 -14.38 15.27
N GLY A 17 -26.77 -13.21 15.74
CA GLY A 17 -27.21 -11.88 15.31
C GLY A 17 -28.69 -11.54 15.38
N ARG A 18 -29.16 -11.09 16.54
CA ARG A 18 -30.22 -10.07 16.60
C ARG A 18 -29.60 -8.69 16.42
N THR A 19 -29.56 -8.21 15.18
CA THR A 19 -29.58 -6.77 14.87
C THR A 19 -30.86 -6.50 14.09
N HIS A 20 -31.95 -6.27 14.84
CA HIS A 20 -33.13 -5.58 14.31
C HIS A 20 -32.93 -4.09 14.53
N GLY A 21 -32.94 -3.33 13.44
CA GLY A 21 -32.85 -1.87 13.45
C GLY A 21 -33.47 -1.32 12.17
N HIS A 22 -34.80 -1.41 12.12
CA HIS A 22 -35.76 -0.78 11.22
C HIS A 22 -35.25 0.09 10.05
N SER A 23 -35.51 -0.40 8.84
CA SER A 23 -35.77 0.41 7.65
C SER A 23 -37.01 1.28 7.88
N ARG A 24 -36.83 2.59 7.99
CA ARG A 24 -37.93 3.56 7.77
C ARG A 24 -37.66 4.32 6.49
N HIS A 25 -38.65 4.24 5.61
CA HIS A 25 -38.88 5.15 4.50
C HIS A 25 -38.83 6.62 4.94
N GLY A 26 -38.17 7.44 4.13
CA GLY A 26 -38.22 8.89 4.19
C GLY A 26 -37.63 9.44 2.90
N GLY A 27 -38.50 9.71 1.92
CA GLY A 27 -38.13 10.47 0.73
C GLY A 27 -37.65 11.86 1.12
N GLY A 28 -36.50 12.25 0.59
CA GLY A 28 -35.89 13.55 0.81
C GLY A 28 -34.95 13.85 -0.35
N SER A 29 -35.51 14.38 -1.44
CA SER A 29 -34.75 15.00 -2.52
C SER A 29 -34.06 16.26 -1.97
N HIS A 30 -32.78 16.14 -1.64
CA HIS A 30 -31.93 17.29 -1.35
C HIS A 30 -31.25 17.77 -2.64
N SER A 31 -31.82 18.82 -3.21
CA SER A 31 -31.15 19.73 -4.13
C SER A 31 -30.10 20.51 -3.34
N TYR A 32 -28.82 20.31 -3.67
CA TYR A 32 -27.77 21.20 -3.21
C TYR A 32 -27.83 22.51 -4.00
N PRO A 33 -27.75 23.67 -3.34
CA PRO A 33 -27.66 24.95 -4.04
C PRO A 33 -26.33 25.04 -4.78
N HIS A 34 -26.42 25.35 -6.08
CA HIS A 34 -25.29 25.80 -6.88
C HIS A 34 -24.72 27.09 -6.28
N SER A 35 -23.50 27.02 -5.74
CA SER A 35 -22.72 28.20 -5.43
C SER A 35 -22.31 28.87 -6.75
N THR A 36 -23.05 29.92 -7.08
CA THR A 36 -22.71 30.92 -8.07
C THR A 36 -21.65 31.86 -7.50
N GLY A 37 -20.62 32.16 -8.30
CA GLY A 37 -19.77 33.34 -8.11
C GLY A 37 -18.47 33.11 -7.34
N TYR A 38 -17.36 33.00 -8.08
CA TYR A 38 -16.35 34.06 -8.12
C TYR A 38 -15.48 33.88 -9.37
N SER A 39 -15.72 34.75 -10.34
CA SER A 39 -14.89 34.96 -11.53
C SER A 39 -13.59 35.66 -11.11
N GLY A 40 -12.51 34.89 -11.01
CA GLY A 40 -11.15 35.42 -10.96
C GLY A 40 -10.55 35.44 -12.37
N TYR A 41 -10.48 36.63 -12.97
CA TYR A 41 -9.67 36.89 -14.15
C TYR A 41 -8.19 36.61 -13.82
N GLY A 42 -7.63 35.56 -14.42
CA GLY A 42 -6.21 35.19 -14.31
C GLY A 42 -5.64 34.90 -15.69
N SER A 43 -4.93 35.89 -16.21
CA SER A 43 -4.23 35.88 -17.50
C SER A 43 -3.05 34.90 -17.50
N GLY A 44 -2.87 34.18 -18.62
CA GLY A 44 -1.56 33.69 -19.07
C GLY A 44 -0.98 32.47 -18.37
N GLY A 45 -1.10 31.30 -19.00
CA GLY A 45 -0.40 30.08 -18.59
C GLY A 45 -0.52 28.98 -19.64
N SER A 46 0.21 29.11 -20.73
CA SER A 46 0.35 28.08 -21.76
C SER A 46 1.07 26.85 -21.18
N HIS A 47 0.31 25.86 -20.73
CA HIS A 47 0.86 24.55 -20.36
C HIS A 47 1.02 23.69 -21.60
N ALA A 48 2.26 23.63 -22.10
CA ALA A 48 2.68 22.65 -23.09
C ALA A 48 2.88 21.30 -22.38
N TYR A 49 2.01 20.33 -22.69
CA TYR A 49 2.26 18.94 -22.38
C TYR A 49 3.31 18.40 -23.38
N PRO A 50 4.26 17.55 -22.95
CA PRO A 50 5.16 16.88 -23.87
C PRO A 50 4.35 15.93 -24.76
N HIS A 51 4.31 16.25 -26.05
CA HIS A 51 3.73 15.39 -27.09
C HIS A 51 4.55 14.11 -27.23
N SER A 52 3.87 12.97 -27.12
CA SER A 52 4.38 11.68 -27.56
C SER A 52 4.70 11.71 -29.06
N THR A 53 5.87 11.22 -29.43
CA THR A 53 6.33 11.02 -30.80
C THR A 53 5.40 10.08 -31.57
N GLY A 54 4.57 10.66 -32.44
CA GLY A 54 3.75 9.94 -33.42
C GLY A 54 3.95 10.57 -34.79
N LEU A 55 4.39 9.76 -35.75
CA LEU A 55 4.68 10.13 -37.12
C LEU A 55 3.44 10.62 -37.91
N SER A 56 3.73 11.52 -38.87
CA SER A 56 3.02 11.81 -40.14
C SER A 56 1.78 12.71 -40.11
N GLY A 57 1.75 13.70 -41.03
CA GLY A 57 0.48 14.28 -41.51
C GLY A 57 0.42 15.79 -41.83
N ASN A 58 1.23 16.25 -42.78
CA ASN A 58 0.91 17.26 -43.81
C ASN A 58 -0.49 17.95 -43.76
N SER A 59 -0.57 19.27 -43.55
CA SER A 59 -1.14 20.25 -44.54
C SER A 59 -1.27 21.71 -44.05
N ASN A 60 -0.74 22.58 -44.91
CA ASN A 60 -0.98 23.99 -45.23
C ASN A 60 -2.17 24.80 -44.65
N SER A 61 -1.83 26.07 -44.34
CA SER A 61 -2.52 27.32 -44.73
C SER A 61 -3.96 27.62 -44.27
N GLY A 62 -4.15 28.79 -43.62
CA GLY A 62 -5.34 29.62 -43.86
C GLY A 62 -5.79 30.50 -42.71
N ASN A 63 -5.44 31.79 -42.77
CA ASN A 63 -6.12 32.87 -42.04
C ASN A 63 -7.58 32.97 -42.51
N VAL A 64 -8.56 32.69 -41.64
CA VAL A 64 -9.94 33.17 -41.82
C VAL A 64 -10.56 33.51 -40.46
N ARG A 65 -10.82 34.80 -40.25
CA ARG A 65 -11.81 35.32 -39.30
C ARG A 65 -13.21 34.98 -39.83
N GLN A 66 -14.00 34.17 -39.15
CA GLN A 66 -15.47 34.24 -39.26
C GLN A 66 -16.18 33.84 -37.95
N THR A 67 -16.80 34.87 -37.37
CA THR A 67 -18.22 35.00 -37.02
C THR A 67 -18.96 33.86 -36.29
N TYR A 68 -19.47 34.23 -35.13
CA TYR A 68 -20.54 33.61 -34.33
C TYR A 68 -21.65 32.95 -35.16
N THR A 69 -21.84 31.64 -34.96
CA THR A 69 -23.16 31.04 -34.80
C THR A 69 -23.06 29.81 -33.89
N GLN A 70 -23.88 29.81 -32.84
CA GLN A 70 -24.08 28.73 -31.89
C GLN A 70 -24.56 27.45 -32.59
N GLN A 71 -23.82 26.35 -32.41
CA GLN A 71 -24.37 25.00 -32.35
C GLN A 71 -23.26 24.02 -31.93
N HIS A 72 -22.98 23.97 -30.63
CA HIS A 72 -22.13 22.93 -30.07
C HIS A 72 -23.00 21.72 -29.70
N ASN A 73 -23.19 20.84 -30.69
CA ASN A 73 -23.46 19.43 -30.44
C ASN A 73 -22.12 18.79 -30.03
N VAL A 74 -21.79 18.89 -28.75
CA VAL A 74 -20.55 18.31 -28.21
C VAL A 74 -20.77 16.81 -28.10
N ASN A 75 -20.33 16.12 -29.15
CA ASN A 75 -20.05 14.70 -29.12
C ASN A 75 -19.09 14.46 -27.95
N HIS A 76 -19.62 13.98 -26.81
CA HIS A 76 -18.83 13.64 -25.64
C HIS A 76 -17.89 12.50 -26.05
N ASN A 77 -16.68 12.86 -26.47
CA ASN A 77 -15.51 12.01 -26.41
C ASN A 77 -15.30 11.68 -24.93
N SER A 78 -16.03 10.66 -24.50
CA SER A 78 -15.80 9.95 -23.26
C SER A 78 -14.45 9.28 -23.46
N TYR A 79 -13.39 9.99 -23.07
CA TYR A 79 -12.16 9.36 -22.63
C TYR A 79 -12.59 8.46 -21.46
N SER A 80 -12.98 7.24 -21.80
CA SER A 80 -13.16 6.16 -20.86
C SER A 80 -11.79 5.98 -20.23
N ALA A 81 -11.61 6.59 -19.05
CA ALA A 81 -10.53 6.23 -18.17
C ALA A 81 -10.59 4.71 -18.09
N ARG A 82 -9.49 4.05 -18.45
CA ARG A 82 -9.39 2.61 -18.49
C ARG A 82 -9.53 2.09 -17.05
N THR A 83 -10.76 2.00 -16.55
CA THR A 83 -11.11 1.53 -15.21
C THR A 83 -11.37 0.04 -15.31
N GLU A 84 -10.33 -0.75 -15.56
CA GLU A 84 -10.53 -2.20 -15.56
C GLU A 84 -9.28 -2.93 -15.09
N VAL A 85 -8.95 -2.67 -13.83
CA VAL A 85 -8.63 -3.78 -12.94
C VAL A 85 -9.69 -3.73 -11.86
N HIS A 86 -10.64 -4.67 -11.91
CA HIS A 86 -11.63 -4.87 -10.85
C HIS A 86 -10.92 -5.33 -9.57
N HIS A 87 -10.28 -4.40 -8.88
CA HIS A 87 -9.71 -4.67 -7.57
C HIS A 87 -10.89 -5.02 -6.66
N HIS A 88 -10.91 -6.26 -6.17
CA HIS A 88 -11.92 -6.76 -5.24
C HIS A 88 -11.81 -6.14 -3.83
N TYR A 89 -11.23 -4.94 -3.75
CA TYR A 89 -10.99 -4.22 -2.52
C TYR A 89 -11.85 -2.97 -2.48
N HIS A 90 -12.53 -2.81 -1.36
CA HIS A 90 -13.15 -1.54 -1.03
C HIS A 90 -12.18 -0.77 -0.15
N TYR A 91 -11.79 0.42 -0.61
CA TYR A 91 -11.02 1.33 0.22
C TYR A 91 -12.00 2.12 1.10
N ASN A 92 -11.97 1.84 2.40
CA ASN A 92 -12.81 2.51 3.39
C ASN A 92 -11.94 2.85 4.59
N PRO A 93 -11.13 3.91 4.49
CA PRO A 93 -10.13 4.23 5.51
C PRO A 93 -10.82 4.67 6.80
N PRO A 94 -10.25 4.35 7.98
CA PRO A 94 -10.64 5.02 9.21
C PRO A 94 -10.22 6.49 9.17
N GLN A 95 -10.81 7.32 10.03
CA GLN A 95 -10.40 8.73 10.16
C GLN A 95 -8.93 8.86 10.58
N GLN A 96 -8.47 7.95 11.43
CA GLN A 96 -7.10 7.87 11.93
C GLN A 96 -6.77 6.43 12.31
N ILE A 97 -5.50 6.07 12.26
CA ILE A 97 -5.00 4.80 12.78
C ILE A 97 -4.33 5.06 14.12
N SER A 98 -4.84 4.43 15.17
CA SER A 98 -4.21 4.39 16.48
C SER A 98 -3.28 3.19 16.54
N TYR A 99 -1.99 3.41 16.77
CA TYR A 99 -1.02 2.34 16.93
C TYR A 99 -0.08 2.68 18.08
N GLY A 100 -0.02 1.81 19.09
CA GLY A 100 0.60 2.16 20.36
C GLY A 100 -0.12 3.34 21.02
N SER A 101 0.63 4.36 21.42
CA SER A 101 0.12 5.60 22.02
C SER A 101 0.00 6.76 21.02
N THR A 102 0.24 6.51 19.73
CA THR A 102 0.28 7.55 18.69
C THR A 102 -0.84 7.39 17.67
N TYR A 103 -1.35 8.53 17.21
CA TYR A 103 -2.31 8.62 16.11
C TYR A 103 -1.57 8.95 14.82
N HIS A 104 -1.91 8.24 13.74
CA HIS A 104 -1.29 8.41 12.45
C HIS A 104 -2.32 8.84 11.39
N PRO A 105 -1.95 9.77 10.49
CA PRO A 105 -2.85 10.29 9.48
C PRO A 105 -3.13 9.26 8.39
N VAL A 106 -4.39 9.14 7.99
CA VAL A 106 -4.83 8.18 6.97
C VAL A 106 -5.27 8.94 5.73
N TYR A 107 -4.85 8.46 4.57
CA TYR A 107 -5.25 9.03 3.30
C TYR A 107 -6.75 8.82 3.06
N GLN A 108 -7.52 9.88 2.95
CA GLN A 108 -8.99 9.77 2.82
C GLN A 108 -9.47 9.63 1.36
N GLY A 109 -8.62 9.97 0.39
CA GLY A 109 -8.94 9.88 -1.04
C GLY A 109 -8.85 8.44 -1.57
N HIS A 110 -9.26 8.23 -2.82
CA HIS A 110 -9.08 6.95 -3.49
C HIS A 110 -7.57 6.69 -3.74
N PRO A 111 -7.00 5.58 -3.24
CA PRO A 111 -5.58 5.30 -3.41
C PRO A 111 -5.22 5.14 -4.89
N PRO A 112 -3.98 5.49 -5.29
CA PRO A 112 -3.48 5.17 -6.61
C PRO A 112 -3.45 3.66 -6.87
N ILE A 113 -3.49 3.28 -8.16
CA ILE A 113 -3.54 1.88 -8.62
C ILE A 113 -2.40 1.02 -8.04
N TYR A 114 -1.19 1.58 -7.92
CA TYR A 114 -0.03 0.85 -7.41
C TYR A 114 -0.25 0.26 -6.01
N VAL A 115 -1.11 0.87 -5.17
CA VAL A 115 -1.41 0.35 -3.83
C VAL A 115 -2.08 -1.02 -3.94
N TYR A 116 -3.01 -1.17 -4.88
CA TYR A 116 -3.68 -2.42 -5.15
C TYR A 116 -2.77 -3.42 -5.87
N GLU A 117 -1.87 -2.96 -6.74
CA GLU A 117 -0.85 -3.82 -7.36
C GLU A 117 0.07 -4.44 -6.30
N TYR A 118 0.51 -3.69 -5.30
CA TYR A 118 1.30 -4.24 -4.18
C TYR A 118 0.52 -5.29 -3.41
N ARG A 119 -0.76 -5.02 -3.14
CA ARG A 119 -1.66 -5.93 -2.42
C ARG A 119 -1.90 -7.23 -3.18
N ASP A 120 -2.10 -7.16 -4.49
CA ASP A 120 -2.44 -8.29 -5.35
C ASP A 120 -1.20 -8.94 -5.99
N SER A 121 -0.01 -8.43 -5.70
CA SER A 121 1.24 -8.91 -6.30
C SER A 121 1.53 -10.39 -6.01
N GLY A 122 0.95 -10.97 -4.95
CA GLY A 122 1.33 -12.30 -4.44
C GLY A 122 2.76 -12.33 -3.91
N SER A 123 3.37 -11.16 -3.69
CA SER A 123 4.63 -11.02 -2.99
C SER A 123 4.48 -11.45 -1.54
N ARG A 124 5.52 -12.06 -0.96
CA ARG A 124 5.58 -12.26 0.49
C ARG A 124 5.59 -10.95 1.29
N PHE A 125 5.90 -9.83 0.65
CA PHE A 125 5.93 -8.49 1.25
C PHE A 125 4.66 -7.68 0.97
N ASP A 126 3.66 -8.25 0.30
CA ASP A 126 2.42 -7.57 -0.12
C ASP A 126 1.79 -6.68 0.95
N ASN A 127 1.56 -7.20 2.16
CA ASN A 127 0.97 -6.47 3.29
C ASN A 127 1.84 -5.28 3.71
N LEU A 128 3.16 -5.48 3.80
CA LEU A 128 4.08 -4.44 4.24
C LEU A 128 4.25 -3.35 3.17
N LEU A 129 4.32 -3.72 1.89
CA LEU A 129 4.39 -2.77 0.77
C LEU A 129 3.10 -1.96 0.64
N THR A 130 1.95 -2.63 0.76
CA THR A 130 0.63 -1.98 0.77
C THR A 130 0.52 -1.01 1.95
N GLY A 131 0.94 -1.45 3.12
CA GLY A 131 0.97 -0.66 4.34
C GLY A 131 1.86 0.57 4.22
N LEU A 132 3.08 0.38 3.71
CA LEU A 132 4.04 1.46 3.45
C LEU A 132 3.50 2.48 2.46
N ALA A 133 2.89 2.02 1.38
CA ALA A 133 2.26 2.89 0.39
C ALA A 133 1.17 3.78 1.01
N LEU A 134 0.24 3.17 1.75
CA LEU A 134 -0.86 3.89 2.41
C LEU A 134 -0.36 4.81 3.53
N TYR A 135 0.65 4.37 4.29
CA TYR A 135 1.29 5.20 5.31
C TYR A 135 1.92 6.44 4.69
N ASN A 136 2.65 6.28 3.58
CA ASN A 136 3.28 7.39 2.87
C ASN A 136 2.25 8.36 2.30
N LEU A 137 1.15 7.85 1.72
CA LEU A 137 0.02 8.66 1.25
C LEU A 137 -0.63 9.44 2.39
N GLY A 138 -0.88 8.78 3.53
CA GLY A 138 -1.47 9.40 4.71
C GLY A 138 -0.62 10.54 5.25
N ARG A 139 0.69 10.30 5.46
CA ARG A 139 1.63 11.35 5.87
C ARG A 139 1.70 12.51 4.89
N SER A 140 1.81 12.20 3.60
CA SER A 140 1.90 13.23 2.56
C SER A 140 0.64 14.10 2.54
N SER A 141 -0.54 13.48 2.71
CA SER A 141 -1.80 14.23 2.72
C SER A 141 -1.98 15.14 3.95
N ALA A 142 -1.43 14.75 5.11
CA ALA A 142 -1.51 15.56 6.32
C ALA A 142 -0.54 16.76 6.33
N MET A 143 0.53 16.71 5.53
CA MET A 143 1.55 17.77 5.47
C MET A 143 1.16 18.95 4.56
N HIS A 144 -0.04 18.96 3.96
CA HIS A 144 -0.45 19.93 2.95
C HIS A 144 -0.71 21.37 3.43
N HIS A 145 -0.42 21.71 4.69
CA HIS A 145 -0.89 22.97 5.23
C HIS A 145 -0.03 24.20 5.01
N HIS A 146 1.19 24.16 4.43
CA HIS A 146 1.84 25.45 4.16
C HIS A 146 2.61 25.72 2.86
N TYR A 147 3.53 24.90 2.30
CA TYR A 147 4.28 25.34 1.09
C TYR A 147 4.80 24.26 0.12
N ASP A 148 4.49 22.96 0.31
CA ASP A 148 5.22 21.88 -0.41
C ASP A 148 4.34 20.90 -1.21
N ALA A 149 3.13 21.28 -1.61
CA ALA A 149 2.25 20.43 -2.42
C ALA A 149 2.89 19.98 -3.75
N ASP A 150 3.87 20.73 -4.27
CA ASP A 150 4.51 20.46 -5.57
C ASP A 150 5.78 19.61 -5.48
N ARG A 151 6.27 19.24 -4.28
CA ARG A 151 7.48 18.42 -4.15
C ARG A 151 7.16 16.94 -4.34
N GLN A 152 6.77 16.59 -5.55
CA GLN A 152 6.75 15.19 -5.95
C GLN A 152 8.18 14.66 -5.97
N TYR A 153 8.39 13.55 -5.27
CA TYR A 153 9.69 12.91 -5.25
C TYR A 153 10.06 12.42 -6.66
N SER A 154 11.10 13.01 -7.26
CA SER A 154 11.76 12.50 -8.46
C SER A 154 13.04 11.77 -8.03
N GLY A 155 13.00 10.45 -7.99
CA GLY A 155 14.18 9.64 -7.65
C GLY A 155 15.39 9.99 -8.51
N SER A 156 16.59 9.87 -7.95
CA SER A 156 17.82 10.13 -8.69
C SER A 156 18.32 8.88 -9.42
N PRO A 157 18.94 8.99 -10.61
CA PRO A 157 19.54 7.84 -11.28
C PRO A 157 20.57 7.12 -10.41
N GLY A 158 20.50 5.80 -10.33
CA GLY A 158 21.39 4.97 -9.50
C GLY A 158 21.01 4.90 -8.03
N GLU A 159 19.90 5.52 -7.62
CA GLU A 159 19.37 5.38 -6.28
C GLU A 159 18.77 3.99 -6.05
N ILE A 160 19.07 3.42 -4.88
CA ILE A 160 18.57 2.11 -4.47
C ILE A 160 17.80 2.29 -3.16
N CYS A 161 16.54 1.91 -3.18
CA CYS A 161 15.70 1.88 -1.99
C CYS A 161 15.38 0.45 -1.59
N LYS A 162 15.40 0.18 -0.29
CA LYS A 162 15.16 -1.14 0.27
C LYS A 162 14.22 -1.06 1.47
N LEU A 163 13.44 -2.13 1.63
CA LEU A 163 12.72 -2.46 2.84
C LEU A 163 13.53 -3.53 3.58
N GLY A 164 14.08 -3.16 4.73
CA GLY A 164 14.69 -4.11 5.67
C GLY A 164 13.68 -4.55 6.72
N ILE A 165 13.72 -5.80 7.15
CA ILE A 165 12.87 -6.34 8.22
C ILE A 165 13.79 -7.02 9.23
N SER A 166 13.75 -6.55 10.48
CA SER A 166 14.47 -7.14 11.59
C SER A 166 13.50 -7.81 12.54
N LYS A 167 13.73 -9.10 12.80
CA LYS A 167 12.97 -9.89 13.76
C LYS A 167 13.62 -9.83 15.13
N ARG A 168 12.85 -10.10 16.18
CA ARG A 168 13.37 -10.26 17.55
C ARG A 168 14.41 -11.36 17.70
N THR A 169 14.41 -12.36 16.80
CA THR A 169 15.40 -13.45 16.79
C THR A 169 16.79 -13.00 16.32
N GLY A 170 16.94 -11.76 15.85
CA GLY A 170 18.17 -11.26 15.24
C GLY A 170 18.25 -11.50 13.73
N GLU A 171 17.30 -12.26 13.17
CA GLU A 171 17.17 -12.42 11.72
C GLU A 171 16.86 -11.08 11.04
N TYR A 172 17.56 -10.83 9.93
CA TYR A 172 17.41 -9.63 9.14
C TYR A 172 17.30 -9.99 7.66
N GLU A 173 16.27 -9.47 7.01
CA GLU A 173 16.05 -9.64 5.57
C GLU A 173 15.87 -8.27 4.89
N GLU A 174 16.36 -8.13 3.67
CA GLU A 174 16.19 -6.92 2.85
C GLU A 174 15.57 -7.27 1.50
N THR A 175 14.77 -6.35 0.98
CA THR A 175 14.25 -6.44 -0.38
C THR A 175 14.26 -5.07 -1.05
N ARG A 176 14.48 -5.02 -2.37
CA ARG A 176 14.46 -3.76 -3.13
C ARG A 176 13.02 -3.31 -3.33
N ILE A 177 12.78 -2.02 -3.15
CA ILE A 177 11.47 -1.39 -3.36
C ILE A 177 11.62 -0.12 -4.18
N ASN A 178 10.54 0.34 -4.79
CA ASN A 178 10.52 1.62 -5.50
C ASN A 178 10.73 2.77 -4.49
N CYS A 179 11.66 3.69 -4.76
CA CYS A 179 11.95 4.83 -3.88
C CYS A 179 10.73 5.74 -3.66
N ASN A 180 9.81 5.81 -4.63
CA ASN A 180 8.57 6.58 -4.48
C ASN A 180 7.70 6.08 -3.31
N LEU A 181 7.83 4.81 -2.91
CA LEU A 181 7.09 4.26 -1.77
C LEU A 181 7.52 4.83 -0.41
N MET A 182 8.75 5.35 -0.31
CA MET A 182 9.29 5.90 0.92
C MET A 182 9.52 7.42 0.83
N SER A 183 8.90 8.11 -0.14
CA SER A 183 9.14 9.52 -0.40
C SER A 183 8.99 10.42 0.83
N SER A 184 7.97 10.21 1.69
CA SER A 184 7.82 11.00 2.93
C SER A 184 9.00 10.86 3.88
N PHE A 185 9.60 9.67 3.98
CA PHE A 185 10.79 9.45 4.81
C PHE A 185 12.01 10.17 4.24
N ILE A 186 12.14 10.20 2.91
CA ILE A 186 13.24 10.88 2.22
C ILE A 186 13.11 12.40 2.41
N LEU A 187 11.92 12.95 2.22
CA LEU A 187 11.68 14.39 2.37
C LEU A 187 11.89 14.85 3.82
N GLU A 188 11.50 14.05 4.81
CA GLU A 188 11.73 14.32 6.23
C GLU A 188 13.23 14.37 6.57
N ASP A 189 14.04 13.49 5.97
CA ASP A 189 15.48 13.48 6.19
C ASP A 189 16.17 14.71 5.56
N VAL A 190 15.73 15.11 4.36
CA VAL A 190 16.28 16.30 3.67
C VAL A 190 15.88 17.60 4.35
N SER A 191 14.69 17.66 4.96
CA SER A 191 14.18 18.86 5.65
C SER A 191 14.66 19.00 7.09
N SER A 192 15.14 17.92 7.70
CA SER A 192 15.71 17.98 9.05
C SER A 192 17.07 18.68 9.01
N PRO A 193 17.28 19.78 9.75
CA PRO A 193 18.61 20.38 9.86
C PRO A 193 19.60 19.33 10.39
N PRO A 194 20.89 19.38 9.99
CA PRO A 194 21.89 18.46 10.50
C PRO A 194 21.88 18.55 12.04
N ARG A 195 21.33 17.52 12.70
CA ARG A 195 21.37 17.43 14.15
C ARG A 195 22.85 17.38 14.54
N ASN A 196 23.30 18.36 15.32
CA ASN A 196 24.62 18.35 15.97
C ASN A 196 24.76 17.27 17.05
N ASP A 197 23.81 16.33 17.14
CA ASP A 197 23.88 15.23 18.10
C ASP A 197 24.79 14.14 17.55
N GLN A 198 25.87 13.88 18.30
CA GLN A 198 26.81 12.78 18.15
C GLN A 198 26.18 11.38 18.32
N GLN A 199 24.87 11.23 18.09
CA GLN A 199 24.22 9.93 17.97
C GLN A 199 24.24 9.50 16.51
N GLN A 200 25.41 9.00 16.12
CA GLN A 200 25.61 8.05 15.03
C GLN A 200 24.75 8.33 13.79
N GLN A 201 25.13 9.35 13.04
CA GLN A 201 25.18 9.19 11.59
C GLN A 201 26.21 8.07 11.34
N HIS A 202 25.80 6.82 11.59
CA HIS A 202 26.56 5.66 11.19
C HIS A 202 26.50 5.74 9.68
N VAL A 203 27.49 6.41 9.09
CA VAL A 203 27.98 6.08 7.77
C VAL A 203 28.38 4.61 7.93
N VAL A 204 27.40 3.72 7.83
CA VAL A 204 27.62 2.35 7.47
C VAL A 204 28.16 2.50 6.06
N LYS A 205 29.46 2.78 5.93
CA LYS A 205 30.23 2.20 4.84
C LYS A 205 29.91 0.72 5.01
N ASN A 206 28.97 0.23 4.21
CA ASN A 206 28.84 -1.19 3.94
C ASN A 206 30.13 -1.59 3.20
N THR A 207 31.27 -1.51 3.89
CA THR A 207 32.35 -2.44 3.66
C THR A 207 31.74 -3.75 4.14
N THR A 208 31.15 -4.49 3.22
CA THR A 208 30.98 -5.93 3.36
C THR A 208 32.38 -6.50 3.59
N GLN A 209 32.84 -6.49 4.85
CA GLN A 209 33.95 -7.32 5.26
C GLN A 209 33.41 -8.74 5.25
N VAL A 210 33.57 -9.39 4.11
CA VAL A 210 33.44 -10.84 3.99
C VAL A 210 34.55 -11.41 4.85
N GLN A 211 34.23 -11.75 6.10
CA GLN A 211 35.15 -12.46 6.98
C GLN A 211 35.24 -13.91 6.48
N VAL A 212 36.17 -14.16 5.55
CA VAL A 212 36.51 -15.51 5.10
C VAL A 212 37.08 -16.25 6.31
N THR A 213 36.30 -17.15 6.88
CA THR A 213 36.77 -18.04 7.94
C THR A 213 37.63 -19.11 7.28
N GLN A 214 38.96 -18.98 7.34
CA GLN A 214 39.84 -20.08 7.01
C GLN A 214 39.78 -21.10 8.16
N THR A 215 39.13 -22.23 7.92
CA THR A 215 39.17 -23.38 8.82
C THR A 215 40.58 -23.97 8.78
N VAL A 216 41.43 -23.60 9.73
CA VAL A 216 42.67 -24.34 10.00
C VAL A 216 42.29 -25.49 10.93
N ASN A 217 42.39 -26.73 10.44
CA ASN A 217 42.20 -27.94 11.24
C ASN A 217 43.26 -28.00 12.34
N GLY A 218 42.92 -27.47 13.52
CA GLY A 218 43.76 -27.48 14.71
C GLY A 218 42.91 -27.78 15.93
N THR A 219 43.16 -28.93 16.54
CA THR A 219 42.47 -29.54 17.68
C THR A 219 42.47 -28.60 18.89
N GLY A 220 41.30 -28.07 19.28
CA GLY A 220 41.15 -27.34 20.56
C GLY A 220 39.86 -26.52 20.65
N ASN A 221 39.05 -26.81 21.67
CA ASN A 221 37.73 -26.23 21.93
C ASN A 221 37.66 -24.70 21.77
N SER A 222 36.96 -24.23 20.75
CA SER A 222 36.38 -22.89 20.72
C SER A 222 35.08 -22.93 19.92
N SER A 223 33.96 -22.78 20.63
CA SER A 223 32.63 -22.62 20.06
C SER A 223 32.52 -21.22 19.44
N VAL A 224 33.01 -21.08 18.21
CA VAL A 224 32.80 -19.90 17.37
C VAL A 224 31.45 -20.07 16.69
N THR A 225 30.44 -19.30 17.11
CA THR A 225 29.18 -19.17 16.39
C THR A 225 29.40 -18.27 15.17
N THR A 226 29.73 -18.87 14.04
CA THR A 226 29.87 -18.19 12.75
C THR A 226 28.49 -17.77 12.23
N VAL A 227 28.24 -16.46 12.18
CA VAL A 227 27.05 -15.90 11.51
C VAL A 227 27.41 -15.70 10.03
N THR A 228 26.96 -16.62 9.18
CA THR A 228 27.12 -16.52 7.74
C THR A 228 26.22 -15.40 7.20
N VAL A 229 26.80 -14.23 6.92
CA VAL A 229 26.10 -13.15 6.21
C VAL A 229 26.22 -13.41 4.71
N THR A 230 25.24 -14.11 4.15
CA THR A 230 25.16 -14.34 2.71
C THR A 230 24.87 -13.01 2.01
N SER A 231 25.78 -12.59 1.13
CA SER A 231 25.60 -11.49 0.18
C SER A 231 24.51 -11.87 -0.83
N ASN A 232 23.26 -11.82 -0.39
CA ASN A 232 22.12 -12.07 -1.27
C ASN A 232 21.98 -10.86 -2.20
N THR A 233 21.99 -11.11 -3.51
CA THR A 233 21.52 -10.15 -4.50
C THR A 233 20.11 -9.73 -4.07
N VAL A 234 19.97 -8.49 -3.59
CA VAL A 234 18.69 -8.02 -3.05
C VAL A 234 17.66 -8.00 -4.17
N GLU A 235 16.76 -8.96 -4.16
CA GLU A 235 15.70 -9.10 -5.15
C GLU A 235 14.61 -8.04 -4.96
N ASP A 236 13.92 -7.73 -6.04
CA ASP A 236 12.74 -6.86 -6.04
C ASP A 236 11.61 -7.51 -5.25
N ALA A 237 11.04 -6.75 -4.31
CA ALA A 237 9.99 -7.22 -3.42
C ALA A 237 8.80 -7.79 -4.19
N LEU A 238 8.46 -7.24 -5.36
CA LEU A 238 7.35 -7.74 -6.18
C LEU A 238 7.61 -9.13 -6.78
N LYS A 239 8.87 -9.53 -6.92
CA LYS A 239 9.27 -10.81 -7.51
C LYS A 239 9.34 -11.95 -6.49
N VAL A 240 9.58 -11.64 -5.21
CA VAL A 240 9.68 -12.65 -4.16
C VAL A 240 8.28 -13.16 -3.78
N LYS A 241 7.85 -14.26 -4.40
CA LYS A 241 6.54 -14.87 -4.14
C LYS A 241 6.54 -15.72 -2.87
N GLY A 242 5.38 -15.85 -2.25
CA GLY A 242 5.18 -16.73 -1.10
C GLY A 242 4.06 -16.25 -0.19
N PRO A 243 3.83 -16.94 0.94
CA PRO A 243 2.92 -16.46 1.97
C PRO A 243 3.34 -15.09 2.48
N SER A 244 2.36 -14.20 2.69
CA SER A 244 2.61 -12.89 3.27
C SER A 244 3.33 -13.00 4.61
N ILE A 245 4.30 -12.12 4.84
CA ILE A 245 5.02 -12.05 6.11
C ILE A 245 4.03 -11.80 7.24
N THR A 246 4.03 -12.70 8.23
CA THR A 246 3.28 -12.53 9.47
C THR A 246 4.11 -11.67 10.39
N VAL A 247 3.70 -10.41 10.58
CA VAL A 247 4.38 -9.51 11.50
C VAL A 247 4.06 -9.92 12.93
N THR A 248 5.10 -10.11 13.74
CA THR A 248 4.95 -10.34 15.18
C THR A 248 5.30 -9.08 15.95
N PRO A 249 4.80 -8.90 17.19
CA PRO A 249 5.14 -7.75 18.01
C PRO A 249 6.66 -7.55 18.10
N GLY A 250 7.11 -6.31 17.96
CA GLY A 250 8.53 -5.92 18.03
C GLY A 250 9.38 -6.27 16.81
N MET A 251 8.78 -6.69 15.69
CA MET A 251 9.46 -6.62 14.40
C MET A 251 9.65 -5.15 13.98
N THR A 252 10.85 -4.79 13.53
CA THR A 252 11.16 -3.42 13.06
C THR A 252 11.48 -3.43 11.59
N CYS A 253 10.80 -2.56 10.85
CA CYS A 253 11.01 -2.34 9.43
C CYS A 253 11.97 -1.15 9.26
N TYR A 254 12.85 -1.20 8.26
CA TYR A 254 13.83 -0.16 7.99
C TYR A 254 13.66 0.34 6.57
N MET A 255 13.41 1.64 6.42
CA MET A 255 13.46 2.31 5.13
C MET A 255 14.91 2.67 4.86
N ILE A 256 15.50 2.05 3.85
CA ILE A 256 16.91 2.23 3.53
C ILE A 256 17.01 2.85 2.15
N ARG A 257 17.67 4.01 2.08
CA ARG A 257 18.01 4.68 0.83
C ARG A 257 19.53 4.69 0.70
N ILE A 258 20.02 4.27 -0.45
CA ILE A 258 21.43 4.31 -0.80
C ILE A 258 21.55 5.15 -2.07
N PHE A 259 22.32 6.22 -2.01
CA PHE A 259 22.59 7.09 -3.14
C PHE A 259 24.04 7.59 -3.10
N ARG A 260 24.81 7.19 -4.11
CA ARG A 260 26.27 7.48 -4.19
C ARG A 260 26.96 7.02 -2.89
N ASP A 261 27.58 7.95 -2.17
CA ASP A 261 28.30 7.70 -0.92
C ASP A 261 27.44 7.95 0.33
N SER A 262 26.17 8.33 0.15
CA SER A 262 25.23 8.55 1.25
C SER A 262 24.31 7.34 1.41
N SER A 263 24.13 6.92 2.66
CA SER A 263 23.10 5.95 3.02
C SER A 263 22.30 6.49 4.19
N PHE A 264 21.00 6.24 4.13
CA PHE A 264 20.05 6.66 5.14
C PHE A 264 19.20 5.46 5.53
N ARG A 265 18.92 5.34 6.82
CA ARG A 265 18.14 4.25 7.41
C ARG A 265 17.19 4.81 8.46
N LYS A 266 15.88 4.71 8.24
CA LYS A 266 14.87 5.04 9.27
C LYS A 266 14.12 3.81 9.73
N PRO A 267 13.97 3.61 11.05
CA PRO A 267 13.10 2.57 11.58
C PRO A 267 11.63 2.98 11.47
N VAL A 268 10.77 1.99 11.26
CA VAL A 268 9.30 2.06 11.32
C VAL A 268 8.83 0.74 11.93
N ASP A 269 7.84 0.76 12.81
CA ASP A 269 7.27 -0.48 13.32
C ASP A 269 6.59 -1.26 12.18
N CYS A 270 6.96 -2.52 11.97
CA CYS A 270 6.32 -3.33 10.93
C CYS A 270 4.82 -3.55 11.22
N GLY A 271 4.42 -3.59 12.50
CA GLY A 271 3.03 -3.75 12.90
C GLY A 271 2.19 -2.54 12.52
N LEU A 272 2.77 -1.34 12.54
CA LEU A 272 2.12 -0.13 12.05
C LEU A 272 1.82 -0.25 10.55
N LEU A 273 2.79 -0.66 9.75
CA LEU A 273 2.58 -0.86 8.31
C LEU A 273 1.51 -1.92 8.03
N GLN A 274 1.55 -3.04 8.76
CA GLN A 274 0.50 -4.06 8.63
C GLN A 274 -0.89 -3.53 9.00
N GLU A 275 -0.99 -2.69 10.03
CA GLU A 275 -2.25 -2.09 10.45
C GLU A 275 -2.82 -1.16 9.36
N TYR A 276 -1.98 -0.37 8.68
CA TYR A 276 -2.40 0.41 7.51
C TYR A 276 -3.00 -0.45 6.41
N ALA A 277 -2.32 -1.56 6.07
CA ALA A 277 -2.79 -2.48 5.03
C ALA A 277 -4.10 -3.17 5.41
N ARG A 278 -4.29 -3.52 6.69
CA ARG A 278 -5.46 -4.24 7.18
C ARG A 278 -6.68 -3.34 7.36
N SER A 279 -6.47 -2.14 7.87
CA SER A 279 -7.55 -1.26 8.32
C SER A 279 -8.07 -0.34 7.23
N SER A 280 -7.30 -0.11 6.16
CA SER A 280 -7.74 0.77 5.07
C SER A 280 -8.28 0.02 3.84
N LEU A 281 -7.80 -1.21 3.61
CA LEU A 281 -8.15 -2.03 2.44
C LEU A 281 -8.85 -3.31 2.86
N HIS A 282 -10.17 -3.35 2.66
CA HIS A 282 -10.96 -4.54 2.92
C HIS A 282 -11.16 -5.34 1.64
N ARG A 283 -10.76 -6.60 1.67
CA ARG A 283 -11.14 -7.54 0.62
C ARG A 283 -12.61 -7.85 0.80
N ASN A 284 -13.42 -7.63 -0.25
CA ASN A 284 -14.79 -8.11 -0.25
C ASN A 284 -14.76 -9.66 -0.24
N SER A 285 -14.86 -10.25 0.96
CA SER A 285 -14.90 -11.69 1.17
C SER A 285 -16.22 -12.33 0.73
N ASN A 286 -17.21 -11.52 0.37
CA ASN A 286 -18.57 -11.94 0.00
C ASN A 286 -18.68 -12.81 -1.28
N ILE A 287 -17.57 -13.22 -1.93
CA ILE A 287 -17.65 -13.81 -3.27
C ILE A 287 -17.29 -15.31 -3.37
N ARG A 288 -16.64 -16.01 -2.40
CA ARG A 288 -16.07 -17.33 -2.79
C ARG A 288 -16.33 -18.62 -2.01
N LEU A 289 -16.84 -18.64 -0.78
CA LEU A 289 -16.95 -19.93 -0.05
C LEU A 289 -18.29 -20.24 0.59
N VAL A 290 -19.16 -19.25 0.78
CA VAL A 290 -20.49 -19.47 1.35
C VAL A 290 -21.33 -20.47 0.53
N PRO A 291 -21.45 -20.39 -0.80
CA PRO A 291 -22.30 -21.34 -1.53
C PRO A 291 -21.76 -22.78 -1.51
N HIS A 292 -20.43 -22.97 -1.57
CA HIS A 292 -19.85 -24.31 -1.53
C HIS A 292 -19.94 -24.96 -0.14
N ILE A 293 -19.71 -24.20 0.93
CA ILE A 293 -19.87 -24.71 2.31
C ILE A 293 -21.34 -25.07 2.56
N ILE A 294 -22.29 -24.24 2.13
CA ILE A 294 -23.72 -24.54 2.25
C ILE A 294 -24.10 -25.80 1.47
N LEU A 295 -23.59 -25.99 0.24
CA LEU A 295 -23.87 -27.20 -0.53
C LEU A 295 -23.31 -28.47 0.12
N LEU A 296 -22.07 -28.43 0.64
CA LEU A 296 -21.49 -29.55 1.37
C LEU A 296 -22.29 -29.87 2.64
N PHE A 297 -22.71 -28.84 3.38
CA PHE A 297 -23.52 -29.02 4.59
C PHE A 297 -24.87 -29.68 4.29
N ASN A 298 -25.55 -29.26 3.21
CA ASN A 298 -26.80 -29.89 2.76
C ASN A 298 -26.59 -31.35 2.33
N PHE A 299 -25.50 -31.64 1.61
CA PHE A 299 -25.16 -33.02 1.22
C PHE A 299 -24.96 -33.93 2.44
N VAL A 300 -24.26 -33.45 3.47
CA VAL A 300 -24.05 -34.19 4.72
C VAL A 300 -25.37 -34.44 5.44
N ILE A 301 -26.26 -33.45 5.50
CA ILE A 301 -27.60 -33.62 6.10
C ILE A 301 -28.42 -34.66 5.35
N ILE A 302 -28.48 -34.59 4.02
CA ILE A 302 -29.24 -35.55 3.19
C ILE A 302 -28.67 -36.97 3.37
N TYR A 303 -27.35 -37.12 3.40
CA TYR A 303 -26.70 -38.40 3.65
C TYR A 303 -27.07 -38.95 5.04
N LEU A 304 -26.98 -38.14 6.09
CA LEU A 304 -27.33 -38.56 7.45
C LEU A 304 -28.81 -38.95 7.60
N VAL A 305 -29.73 -38.29 6.90
CA VAL A 305 -31.16 -38.62 6.91
C VAL A 305 -31.46 -39.92 6.14
N ARG A 306 -30.73 -40.18 5.05
CA ARG A 306 -31.00 -41.35 4.20
C ARG A 306 -30.43 -42.65 4.77
N TYR A 307 -29.34 -42.57 5.53
CA TYR A 307 -28.58 -43.74 5.99
C TYR A 307 -28.69 -44.04 7.50
N ASN A 308 -29.56 -43.33 8.25
CA ASN A 308 -29.96 -43.64 9.64
C ASN A 308 -31.46 -43.91 9.76
#